data_AF-A0A962IZE0-F1
#
_entry.id   AF-A0A962IZE0-F1
#
_cell.length_a   1.000
_cell.length_b   1.000
_cell.length_c   1.000
_cell.angle_alpha   90.00
_cell.angle_beta   90.00
_cell.angle_gamma   90.00
#
_symmetry.space_group_name_H-M   'P 1'
#
loop_
_entity.id
_entity.type
_entity.pdbx_description
1 polymer ?
#
loop_
_entity_poly.entity_id
_entity_poly.type
_entity_poly.pdbx_seq_one_letter_code
_entity_poly.pdbx_strand_id
1 'polypeptide(L)'
;YLPFMAVHMPVQAPQEYIVHYMGVYDAGWDALRTQRLARAVALGIVPPDTGMVRMSTTDDWGALDPQRKRYEAKRMAVYAGMIEAMDFHIGRLVNYLKSRGQYDNTIFIFTSDNGSEGSGPADPTAFPARLGPARLGYHLDYDRLGLKGSFNSISPGFASAAASPLAFYKFYTGEGGMRVPLIIAGERLPQPGHMSMAFTWATDITPTILSLAG
;
A
#
# COMPACT_ATOMS: atom_id res chain seq x y z
N TYR A 1 4.42 -12.71 15.54
CA TYR A 1 4.50 -11.28 15.18
C TYR A 1 5.49 -11.14 14.04
N LEU A 2 5.07 -10.56 12.91
CA LEU A 2 5.89 -10.43 11.69
C LEU A 2 5.70 -9.01 11.11
N PRO A 3 6.33 -7.98 11.70
CA PRO A 3 6.19 -6.60 11.24
C PRO A 3 7.09 -6.36 10.03
N PHE A 4 6.54 -6.49 8.83
CA PHE A 4 7.27 -6.15 7.62
C PHE A 4 7.64 -4.65 7.62
N MET A 5 8.83 -4.34 7.10
CA MET A 5 9.14 -2.96 6.70
C MET A 5 8.50 -2.62 5.34
N ALA A 6 8.10 -3.63 4.57
CA ALA A 6 7.30 -3.44 3.38
C ALA A 6 5.90 -2.94 3.76
N VAL A 7 5.33 -1.94 3.10
CA VAL A 7 5.79 -1.26 1.87
C VAL A 7 6.26 0.18 2.12
N HIS A 8 7.02 0.39 3.20
CA HIS A 8 7.55 1.70 3.60
C HIS A 8 8.68 2.16 2.67
N MET A 9 8.90 3.47 2.61
CA MET A 9 10.05 4.05 1.89
C MET A 9 11.41 3.69 2.54
N PRO A 10 12.52 3.62 1.78
CA PRO A 10 12.58 3.77 0.32
C PRO A 10 11.90 2.59 -0.38
N VAL A 11 11.00 2.92 -1.31
CA VAL A 11 10.21 1.94 -2.06
C VAL A 11 11.15 1.20 -3.01
N GLN A 12 11.42 -0.06 -2.68
CA GLN A 12 12.34 -0.94 -3.38
C GLN A 12 11.79 -2.35 -3.45
N ALA A 13 12.02 -3.05 -4.57
CA ALA A 13 11.61 -4.43 -4.75
C ALA A 13 12.61 -5.18 -5.65
N PRO A 14 12.71 -6.52 -5.54
CA PRO A 14 13.46 -7.31 -6.51
C PRO A 14 12.91 -7.11 -7.92
N GLN A 15 13.80 -7.07 -8.92
CA GLN A 15 13.44 -6.78 -10.30
C GLN A 15 12.37 -7.75 -10.84
N GLU A 16 12.41 -9.03 -10.43
CA GLU A 16 11.42 -10.04 -10.83
C GLU A 16 9.99 -9.69 -10.42
N TYR A 17 9.76 -8.95 -9.33
CA TYR A 17 8.42 -8.52 -8.93
C TYR A 17 8.03 -7.19 -9.59
N ILE A 18 9.00 -6.31 -9.84
CA ILE A 18 8.74 -5.02 -10.51
C ILE A 18 8.19 -5.23 -11.93
N VAL A 19 8.76 -6.20 -12.68
CA VAL A 19 8.40 -6.43 -14.08
C VAL A 19 6.93 -6.79 -14.28
N HIS A 20 6.28 -7.43 -13.32
CA HIS A 20 4.86 -7.79 -13.38
C HIS A 20 3.94 -6.58 -13.50
N TYR A 21 4.39 -5.42 -13.02
CA TYR A 21 3.58 -4.20 -12.92
C TYR A 21 4.00 -3.09 -13.87
N MET A 22 5.01 -3.33 -14.73
CA MET A 22 5.38 -2.36 -15.76
C MET A 22 4.22 -2.19 -16.75
N GLY A 23 3.80 -0.95 -16.99
CA GLY A 23 2.67 -0.61 -17.86
C GLY A 23 1.29 -0.63 -17.17
N VAL A 24 1.17 -1.25 -15.99
CA VAL A 24 -0.12 -1.35 -15.27
C VAL A 24 -0.63 0.02 -14.81
N TYR A 25 0.28 0.95 -14.51
CA TYR A 25 -0.04 2.24 -13.91
C TYR A 25 0.09 3.43 -14.89
N ASP A 26 0.17 3.18 -16.19
CA ASP A 26 0.38 4.21 -17.23
C ASP A 26 -0.83 5.16 -17.36
N ALA A 27 -2.02 4.72 -16.95
CA ALA A 27 -3.22 5.56 -16.90
C ALA A 27 -3.21 6.58 -15.75
N GLY A 28 -2.29 6.44 -14.78
CA GLY A 28 -2.09 7.40 -13.70
C GLY A 28 -3.01 7.25 -12.49
N TRP A 29 -2.74 8.07 -11.47
CA TRP A 29 -3.49 8.06 -10.21
C TRP A 29 -4.95 8.48 -10.38
N ASP A 30 -5.29 9.40 -11.29
CA ASP A 30 -6.69 9.81 -11.47
C ASP A 30 -7.56 8.65 -11.97
N ALA A 31 -7.07 7.88 -12.95
CA ALA A 31 -7.73 6.67 -13.41
C ALA A 31 -7.77 5.59 -12.32
N LEU A 32 -6.65 5.39 -11.60
CA LEU A 32 -6.56 4.38 -10.55
C LEU A 32 -7.55 4.67 -9.41
N ARG A 33 -7.72 5.94 -9.01
CA ARG A 33 -8.68 6.36 -7.98
C ARG A 33 -10.11 5.95 -8.33
N THR A 34 -10.53 6.22 -9.56
CA THR A 34 -11.85 5.82 -10.08
C THR A 34 -12.01 4.30 -10.09
N GLN A 35 -11.00 3.56 -10.55
CA GLN A 35 -11.02 2.10 -10.56
C GLN A 35 -11.12 1.51 -9.15
N ARG A 36 -10.38 2.07 -8.18
CA ARG A 36 -10.40 1.62 -6.78
C ARG A 36 -11.74 1.87 -6.11
N LEU A 37 -12.36 3.03 -6.29
CA LEU A 37 -13.71 3.29 -5.79
C LEU A 37 -14.72 2.32 -6.41
N ALA A 38 -14.72 2.18 -7.74
CA ALA A 38 -15.63 1.27 -8.44
C ALA A 38 -15.48 -0.18 -7.94
N ARG A 39 -14.24 -0.65 -7.72
CA ARG A 39 -13.98 -1.98 -7.18
C ARG A 39 -14.40 -2.12 -5.73
N ALA A 40 -14.16 -1.09 -4.89
CA ALA A 40 -14.58 -1.10 -3.49
C ALA A 40 -16.11 -1.16 -3.35
N VAL A 41 -16.84 -0.43 -4.20
CA VAL A 41 -18.31 -0.52 -4.29
C VAL A 41 -18.74 -1.92 -4.73
N ALA A 42 -18.13 -2.47 -5.79
CA ALA A 42 -18.46 -3.81 -6.29
C ALA A 42 -18.19 -4.93 -5.26
N LEU A 43 -17.22 -4.74 -4.36
CA LEU A 43 -16.90 -5.64 -3.26
C LEU A 43 -17.74 -5.37 -1.98
N GLY A 44 -18.54 -4.30 -1.96
CA GLY A 44 -19.32 -3.87 -0.80
C GLY A 44 -18.51 -3.22 0.32
N ILE A 45 -17.22 -2.91 0.11
CA ILE A 45 -16.32 -2.31 1.11
C ILE A 45 -16.78 -0.88 1.49
N VAL A 46 -17.40 -0.20 0.52
CA VAL A 46 -17.99 1.13 0.70
C VAL A 46 -19.36 1.20 0.00
N PRO A 47 -20.30 2.04 0.47
CA PRO A 47 -21.59 2.26 -0.18
C PRO A 47 -21.48 2.78 -1.63
N PRO A 48 -22.44 2.50 -2.52
CA PRO A 48 -22.42 2.97 -3.92
C PRO A 48 -22.40 4.49 -4.11
N ASP A 49 -22.94 5.25 -3.16
CA ASP A 49 -22.98 6.71 -3.14
C ASP A 49 -21.75 7.35 -2.47
N THR A 50 -20.72 6.55 -2.17
CA THR A 50 -19.48 7.04 -1.55
C THR A 50 -18.80 8.07 -2.46
N GLY A 51 -18.75 9.31 -1.98
CA GLY A 51 -17.98 10.38 -2.61
C GLY A 51 -16.48 10.15 -2.54
N MET A 52 -15.74 10.71 -3.50
CA MET A 52 -14.28 10.64 -3.55
C MET A 52 -13.65 11.99 -3.23
N VAL A 53 -12.75 12.03 -2.25
CA VAL A 53 -12.06 13.27 -1.87
C VAL A 53 -10.79 13.46 -2.70
N ARG A 54 -10.71 14.55 -3.48
CA ARG A 54 -9.46 14.98 -4.12
C ARG A 54 -8.68 15.86 -3.15
N MET A 55 -7.45 15.46 -2.83
CA MET A 55 -6.57 16.21 -1.93
C MET A 55 -5.87 17.32 -2.72
N SER A 56 -5.55 18.44 -2.07
CA SER A 56 -4.79 19.53 -2.70
C SER A 56 -3.38 19.13 -3.11
N THR A 57 -2.86 18.05 -2.53
CA THR A 57 -1.57 17.43 -2.88
C THR A 57 -1.66 16.46 -4.06
N THR A 58 -2.87 16.19 -4.58
CA THR A 58 -3.07 15.36 -5.76
C THR A 58 -3.00 16.22 -7.02
N ASP A 59 -1.81 16.28 -7.62
CA ASP A 59 -1.59 16.95 -8.89
C ASP A 59 -2.43 16.34 -10.02
N ASP A 60 -2.71 17.12 -11.07
CA ASP A 60 -3.39 16.62 -12.27
C ASP A 60 -2.44 15.72 -13.07
N TRP A 61 -2.77 14.43 -13.19
CA TRP A 61 -2.00 13.51 -14.01
C TRP A 61 -1.94 13.98 -15.47
N GLY A 62 -3.04 14.55 -15.98
CA GLY A 62 -3.16 15.01 -17.36
C GLY A 62 -2.12 16.06 -17.73
N ALA A 63 -1.82 16.97 -16.80
CA ALA A 63 -0.88 18.08 -16.96
C ALA A 63 0.60 17.66 -16.98
N LEU A 64 0.95 16.43 -16.60
CA LEU A 64 2.33 15.97 -16.59
C LEU A 64 2.85 15.64 -17.99
N ASP A 65 4.12 15.94 -18.23
CA ASP A 65 4.81 15.51 -19.45
C ASP A 65 4.99 13.97 -19.50
N PRO A 66 5.27 13.40 -20.68
CA PRO A 66 5.40 11.94 -20.84
C PRO A 66 6.53 11.31 -20.02
N GLN A 67 7.65 12.00 -19.82
CA GLN A 67 8.78 11.46 -19.06
C GLN A 67 8.43 11.37 -17.58
N ARG A 68 7.73 12.39 -17.07
CA ARG A 68 7.21 12.44 -15.71
C ARG A 68 6.18 11.34 -15.45
N LYS A 69 5.21 11.17 -16.36
CA LYS A 69 4.21 10.08 -16.29
C LYS A 69 4.88 8.71 -16.23
N ARG A 70 5.85 8.47 -17.13
CA ARG A 70 6.63 7.22 -17.15
C ARG A 70 7.36 6.99 -15.82
N TYR A 71 8.00 8.01 -15.27
CA TYR A 71 8.70 7.92 -13.98
C TYR A 71 7.73 7.55 -12.85
N GLU A 72 6.63 8.29 -12.71
CA GLU A 72 5.61 8.05 -11.69
C GLU A 72 4.99 6.65 -11.80
N ALA A 73 4.63 6.20 -13.00
CA ALA A 73 4.09 4.85 -13.21
C ALA A 73 5.08 3.77 -12.74
N LYS A 74 6.39 3.94 -12.99
CA LYS A 74 7.41 3.02 -12.47
C LYS A 74 7.49 3.06 -10.93
N ARG A 75 7.36 4.23 -10.28
CA ARG A 75 7.33 4.32 -8.81
C ARG A 75 6.22 3.42 -8.22
N MET A 76 5.04 3.46 -8.82
CA MET A 76 3.91 2.63 -8.40
C MET A 76 4.09 1.14 -8.75
N ALA A 77 4.72 0.84 -9.90
CA ALA A 77 5.08 -0.54 -10.26
C ALA A 77 6.05 -1.17 -9.25
N VAL A 78 7.05 -0.42 -8.78
CA VAL A 78 7.97 -0.88 -7.73
C VAL A 78 7.22 -1.11 -6.41
N TYR A 79 6.33 -0.20 -6.04
CA TYR A 79 5.50 -0.36 -4.85
C TYR A 79 4.63 -1.62 -4.91
N ALA A 80 3.98 -1.87 -6.05
CA ALA A 80 3.21 -3.08 -6.26
C ALA A 80 4.08 -4.35 -6.20
N GLY A 81 5.28 -4.32 -6.79
CA GLY A 81 6.25 -5.40 -6.67
C GLY A 81 6.70 -5.65 -5.22
N MET A 82 6.78 -4.60 -4.39
CA MET A 82 7.09 -4.71 -2.96
C MET A 82 5.94 -5.37 -2.17
N ILE A 83 4.68 -5.06 -2.54
CA ILE A 83 3.49 -5.75 -2.00
C ILE A 83 3.52 -7.23 -2.39
N GLU A 84 3.77 -7.54 -3.66
CA GLU A 84 3.81 -8.93 -4.14
C GLU A 84 4.92 -9.74 -3.44
N ALA A 85 6.11 -9.16 -3.29
CA ALA A 85 7.20 -9.80 -2.57
C ALA A 85 6.86 -10.05 -1.09
N MET A 86 6.18 -9.10 -0.43
CA MET A 86 5.69 -9.29 0.95
C MET A 86 4.68 -10.44 1.02
N ASP A 87 3.69 -10.45 0.11
CA ASP A 87 2.67 -11.49 0.04
C ASP A 87 3.27 -12.88 -0.21
N PHE A 88 4.26 -12.98 -1.12
CA PHE A 88 5.04 -14.20 -1.33
C PHE A 88 5.68 -14.72 -0.03
N HIS A 89 6.28 -13.83 0.76
CA HIS A 89 6.89 -14.20 2.05
C HIS A 89 5.86 -14.58 3.12
N ILE A 90 4.68 -13.97 3.12
CA ILE A 90 3.53 -14.41 3.93
C ILE A 90 3.11 -15.83 3.51
N GLY A 91 3.00 -16.09 2.20
CA GLY A 91 2.70 -17.40 1.64
C GLY A 91 3.70 -18.48 2.07
N ARG A 92 5.00 -18.16 2.17
CA ARG A 92 6.01 -19.08 2.72
C ARG A 92 5.74 -19.46 4.17
N LEU A 93 5.35 -18.51 5.01
CA LEU A 93 4.99 -18.80 6.41
C LEU A 93 3.74 -19.68 6.47
N VAL A 94 2.71 -19.36 5.68
CA VAL A 94 1.47 -20.15 5.58
C VAL A 94 1.78 -21.60 5.17
N ASN A 95 2.59 -21.79 4.13
CA ASN A 95 2.97 -23.12 3.65
C ASN A 95 3.78 -23.90 4.69
N TYR A 96 4.67 -23.22 5.42
CA TYR A 96 5.38 -23.84 6.54
C TYR A 96 4.42 -24.31 7.62
N LEU A 97 3.47 -23.47 8.06
CA LEU A 97 2.48 -23.86 9.07
C LEU A 97 1.63 -25.06 8.63
N LYS A 98 1.24 -25.13 7.34
CA LYS A 98 0.54 -26.29 6.76
C LYS A 98 1.40 -27.56 6.84
N SER A 99 2.67 -27.47 6.45
CA SER A 99 3.60 -28.62 6.49
C SER A 99 3.85 -29.17 7.91
N ARG A 100 3.59 -28.36 8.94
CA ARG A 100 3.73 -28.72 10.35
C ARG A 100 2.40 -29.11 11.03
N GLY A 101 1.30 -29.14 10.27
CA GLY A 101 -0.04 -29.38 10.83
C GLY A 101 -0.49 -28.30 11.83
N GLN A 102 0.06 -27.08 11.73
CA GLN A 102 -0.26 -25.97 12.63
C GLN A 102 -1.20 -24.95 12.01
N TYR A 103 -1.46 -25.02 10.70
CA TYR A 103 -2.26 -24.03 9.98
C TYR A 103 -3.69 -23.92 10.54
N ASP A 104 -4.37 -25.04 10.73
CA ASP A 104 -5.78 -25.07 11.19
C ASP A 104 -5.92 -24.54 12.62
N ASN A 105 -4.86 -24.66 13.42
CA ASN A 105 -4.76 -24.14 14.78
C ASN A 105 -4.13 -22.74 14.86
N THR A 106 -4.00 -22.03 13.74
CA THR A 106 -3.44 -20.68 13.70
C THR A 106 -4.52 -19.66 13.33
N ILE A 107 -4.57 -18.56 14.07
CA ILE A 107 -5.33 -17.36 13.70
C ILE A 107 -4.35 -16.36 13.10
N PHE A 108 -4.63 -15.91 11.88
CA PHE A 108 -3.90 -14.87 11.18
C PHE A 108 -4.63 -13.54 11.39
N ILE A 109 -3.87 -12.52 11.80
CA ILE A 109 -4.33 -11.12 11.86
C ILE A 109 -3.39 -10.31 10.97
N PHE A 110 -3.92 -9.74 9.89
CA PHE A 110 -3.19 -8.91 8.95
C PHE A 110 -3.77 -7.49 8.96
N THR A 111 -2.90 -6.49 9.12
CA THR A 111 -3.28 -5.08 9.05
C THR A 111 -2.11 -4.23 8.56
N SER A 112 -2.42 -3.03 8.06
CA SER A 112 -1.44 -1.94 7.95
C SER A 112 -1.30 -1.23 9.30
N ASP A 113 -0.19 -0.55 9.52
CA ASP A 113 0.07 0.26 10.73
C ASP A 113 -0.52 1.68 10.63
N ASN A 114 -0.71 2.18 9.41
CA ASN A 114 -1.36 3.45 9.08
C ASN A 114 -1.81 3.46 7.61
N GLY A 115 -2.45 4.56 7.20
CA GLY A 115 -2.78 4.85 5.80
C GLY A 115 -1.56 4.97 4.88
N SER A 116 -1.81 5.17 3.58
CA SER A 116 -0.72 5.25 2.59
C SER A 116 0.31 6.36 2.89
N GLU A 117 1.54 6.24 2.39
CA GLU A 117 2.60 7.24 2.62
C GLU A 117 2.61 8.29 1.50
N GLY A 118 2.09 9.49 1.79
CA GLY A 118 2.03 10.60 0.84
C GLY A 118 3.16 11.62 0.95
N SER A 119 4.19 11.38 1.76
CA SER A 119 5.34 12.28 1.84
C SER A 119 6.30 12.15 0.64
N GLY A 120 7.10 13.20 0.47
CA GLY A 120 8.06 13.35 -0.60
C GLY A 120 7.70 14.51 -1.54
N PRO A 121 8.66 14.95 -2.36
CA PRO A 121 8.44 16.04 -3.30
C PRO A 121 7.49 15.64 -4.42
N ALA A 122 6.75 16.62 -4.94
CA ALA A 122 5.91 16.46 -6.14
C ALA A 122 6.74 16.04 -7.36
N ASP A 123 8.01 16.48 -7.45
CA ASP A 123 9.03 15.98 -8.37
C ASP A 123 10.34 15.63 -7.64
N PRO A 124 10.64 14.33 -7.39
CA PRO A 124 11.91 13.93 -6.77
C PRO A 124 13.12 14.07 -7.69
N THR A 125 12.93 14.23 -8.99
CA THR A 125 14.01 14.37 -9.99
C THR A 125 14.45 15.82 -10.18
N ALA A 126 13.65 16.79 -9.72
CA ALA A 126 13.99 18.20 -9.73
C ALA A 126 15.28 18.48 -8.94
N PHE A 127 16.08 19.45 -9.42
CA PHE A 127 17.40 19.76 -8.86
C PHE A 127 17.43 19.89 -7.32
N PRO A 128 16.57 20.69 -6.66
CA PRO A 128 16.63 20.82 -5.21
C PRO A 128 16.27 19.51 -4.49
N ALA A 129 15.29 18.77 -5.01
CA ALA A 129 14.82 17.52 -4.42
C ALA A 129 15.85 16.39 -4.50
N ARG A 130 16.62 16.32 -5.59
CA ARG A 130 17.62 15.25 -5.79
C ARG A 130 18.92 15.43 -4.99
N LEU A 131 19.24 16.64 -4.53
CA LEU A 131 20.52 16.93 -3.87
C LEU A 131 20.71 16.15 -2.55
N GLY A 132 19.66 16.06 -1.74
CA GLY A 132 19.70 15.36 -0.46
C GLY A 132 20.02 13.88 -0.62
N PRO A 133 19.17 13.11 -1.34
CA PRO A 133 19.43 11.70 -1.61
C PRO A 133 20.78 11.45 -2.29
N ALA A 134 21.17 12.28 -3.26
CA ALA A 134 22.46 12.13 -3.96
C ALA A 134 23.67 12.28 -3.01
N ARG A 135 23.64 13.23 -2.06
CA ARG A 135 24.70 13.40 -1.06
C ARG A 135 24.83 12.22 -0.10
N LEU A 136 23.75 11.45 0.08
CA LEU A 136 23.73 10.22 0.87
C LEU A 136 24.08 8.97 0.04
N GLY A 137 24.42 9.14 -1.24
CA GLY A 137 24.79 8.04 -2.13
C GLY A 137 23.61 7.33 -2.78
N TYR A 138 22.38 7.87 -2.68
CA TYR A 138 21.22 7.31 -3.37
C TYR A 138 21.13 7.76 -4.83
N HIS A 139 20.54 6.90 -5.66
CA HIS A 139 20.17 7.23 -7.02
C HIS A 139 18.64 7.38 -7.19
N LEU A 140 18.28 8.15 -8.21
CA LEU A 140 16.90 8.54 -8.54
C LEU A 140 16.63 8.42 -10.04
N ASP A 141 17.58 7.87 -10.81
CA ASP A 141 17.39 7.68 -12.25
C ASP A 141 16.36 6.60 -12.52
N TYR A 142 15.68 6.75 -13.65
CA TYR A 142 14.60 5.87 -14.05
C TYR A 142 15.04 4.39 -14.10
N ASP A 143 16.20 4.09 -14.69
CA ASP A 143 16.60 2.71 -14.98
C ASP A 143 16.82 1.91 -13.68
N ARG A 144 17.45 2.52 -12.68
CA ARG A 144 17.71 1.89 -11.38
C ARG A 144 16.64 2.14 -10.32
N LEU A 145 15.58 2.90 -10.65
CA LEU A 145 14.48 3.20 -9.73
C LEU A 145 13.85 1.93 -9.15
N GLY A 146 13.83 1.83 -7.82
CA GLY A 146 13.31 0.68 -7.08
C GLY A 146 14.34 -0.43 -6.80
N LEU A 147 15.55 -0.34 -7.35
CA LEU A 147 16.63 -1.27 -7.09
C LEU A 147 17.49 -0.81 -5.91
N LYS A 148 18.41 -1.67 -5.47
CA LYS A 148 19.36 -1.39 -4.39
C LYS A 148 20.06 -0.04 -4.62
N GLY A 149 20.03 0.81 -3.60
CA GLY A 149 20.61 2.15 -3.64
C GLY A 149 19.71 3.23 -4.25
N SER A 150 18.47 2.92 -4.64
CA SER A 150 17.50 3.96 -5.02
C SER A 150 16.81 4.56 -3.81
N PHE A 151 16.36 5.80 -3.90
CA PHE A 151 15.51 6.40 -2.86
C PHE A 151 14.20 6.89 -3.46
N ASN A 152 13.09 6.26 -3.13
CA ASN A 152 11.82 6.63 -3.74
C ASN A 152 10.63 6.48 -2.78
N SER A 153 9.56 7.22 -3.04
CA SER A 153 8.23 7.02 -2.45
C SER A 153 7.20 6.79 -3.57
N ILE A 154 5.91 6.66 -3.26
CA ILE A 154 4.87 6.56 -4.29
C ILE A 154 4.33 7.91 -4.79
N SER A 155 4.81 9.03 -4.25
CA SER A 155 4.28 10.38 -4.49
C SER A 155 2.93 10.64 -3.82
N PRO A 156 2.60 11.91 -3.54
CA PRO A 156 1.27 12.27 -3.04
C PRO A 156 0.13 11.82 -3.98
N GLY A 157 0.39 11.76 -5.29
CA GLY A 157 -0.58 11.31 -6.30
C GLY A 157 -1.00 9.86 -6.11
N PHE A 158 -0.06 8.91 -6.10
CA PHE A 158 -0.42 7.51 -5.86
C PHE A 158 -0.74 7.19 -4.40
N ALA A 159 -0.26 7.97 -3.42
CA ALA A 159 -0.76 7.87 -2.05
C ALA A 159 -2.25 8.20 -1.99
N SER A 160 -2.70 9.29 -2.63
CA SER A 160 -4.13 9.58 -2.78
C SER A 160 -4.89 8.45 -3.49
N ALA A 161 -4.28 7.81 -4.49
CA ALA A 161 -4.87 6.64 -5.15
C ALA A 161 -4.98 5.40 -4.24
N ALA A 162 -4.00 5.17 -3.39
CA ALA A 162 -4.01 4.08 -2.42
C ALA A 162 -5.02 4.31 -1.29
N ALA A 163 -5.18 5.56 -0.83
CA ALA A 163 -6.14 5.93 0.21
C ALA A 163 -7.60 6.06 -0.30
N SER A 164 -7.81 6.05 -1.62
CA SER A 164 -9.14 6.32 -2.17
C SER A 164 -10.18 5.28 -1.76
N PRO A 165 -11.42 5.71 -1.46
CA PRO A 165 -11.98 7.05 -1.67
C PRO A 165 -11.77 8.05 -0.51
N LEU A 166 -11.00 7.66 0.51
CA LEU A 166 -10.88 8.38 1.77
C LEU A 166 -10.05 9.66 1.67
N ALA A 167 -10.22 10.54 2.65
CA ALA A 167 -9.49 11.81 2.74
C ALA A 167 -8.12 11.64 3.44
N PHE A 168 -7.10 12.28 2.87
CA PHE A 168 -5.71 12.27 3.34
C PHE A 168 -5.06 10.88 3.42
N TYR A 169 -3.93 10.80 4.12
CA TYR A 169 -3.04 9.66 4.18
C TYR A 169 -2.23 9.71 5.49
N LYS A 170 -1.17 8.93 5.66
CA LYS A 170 -0.33 8.90 6.88
C LYS A 170 0.05 10.31 7.36
N PHE A 171 0.08 10.49 8.68
CA PHE A 171 0.27 11.78 9.40
C PHE A 171 -0.93 12.72 9.40
N TYR A 172 -2.08 12.30 8.87
CA TYR A 172 -3.34 13.04 8.97
C TYR A 172 -4.38 12.25 9.76
N THR A 173 -5.29 12.97 10.43
CA THR A 173 -6.43 12.39 11.16
C THR A 173 -7.65 12.14 10.26
N GLY A 174 -7.52 12.30 8.95
CA GLY A 174 -8.54 11.89 7.99
C GLY A 174 -8.58 10.36 7.86
N GLU A 175 -9.72 9.82 7.42
CA GLU A 175 -9.92 8.37 7.26
C GLU A 175 -8.83 7.70 6.41
N GLY A 176 -8.28 8.37 5.39
CA GLY A 176 -7.22 7.80 4.58
C GLY A 176 -5.87 7.65 5.31
N GLY A 177 -5.70 8.31 6.46
CA GLY A 177 -4.56 8.16 7.36
C GLY A 177 -4.78 7.14 8.50
N MET A 178 -6.03 6.94 8.91
CA MET A 178 -6.38 6.11 10.09
C MET A 178 -7.03 4.77 9.73
N ARG A 179 -7.88 4.72 8.70
CA ARG A 179 -8.61 3.52 8.30
C ARG A 179 -7.72 2.65 7.42
N VAL A 180 -7.44 1.46 7.91
CA VAL A 180 -6.55 0.47 7.28
C VAL A 180 -7.28 -0.84 7.04
N PRO A 181 -6.82 -1.70 6.09
CA PRO A 181 -7.37 -3.05 5.97
C PRO A 181 -7.06 -3.84 7.25
N LEU A 182 -8.06 -4.57 7.76
CA LEU A 182 -7.91 -5.55 8.83
C LEU A 182 -8.54 -6.86 8.36
N ILE A 183 -7.75 -7.93 8.27
CA ILE A 183 -8.20 -9.27 7.91
C ILE A 183 -7.86 -10.20 9.07
N ILE A 184 -8.87 -10.92 9.55
CA ILE A 184 -8.71 -11.97 10.57
C ILE A 184 -9.17 -13.28 9.94
N ALA A 185 -8.32 -14.30 9.93
CA ALA A 185 -8.57 -15.59 9.29
C ALA A 185 -8.10 -16.77 10.15
N GLY A 186 -8.83 -17.89 10.12
CA GLY A 186 -8.53 -19.12 10.86
C GLY A 186 -9.79 -19.94 11.10
N GLU A 187 -9.66 -21.27 11.24
CA GLU A 187 -10.81 -22.18 11.35
C GLU A 187 -11.65 -21.99 12.61
N ARG A 188 -11.04 -21.47 13.68
CA ARG A 188 -11.70 -21.22 14.96
C ARG A 188 -12.60 -19.98 14.96
N LEU A 189 -12.63 -19.21 13.86
CA LEU A 189 -13.47 -18.02 13.77
C LEU A 189 -14.92 -18.41 13.47
N PRO A 190 -15.91 -17.77 14.12
CA PRO A 190 -17.31 -18.19 14.00
C PRO A 190 -17.93 -17.96 12.62
N GLN A 191 -17.38 -17.05 11.81
CA GLN A 191 -17.95 -16.68 10.50
C GLN A 191 -16.86 -16.34 9.47
N PRO A 192 -16.29 -17.34 8.78
CA PRO A 192 -15.37 -17.08 7.68
C PRO A 192 -16.09 -16.41 6.50
N GLY A 193 -15.38 -15.55 5.76
CA GLY A 193 -15.93 -14.88 4.57
C GLY A 193 -16.92 -13.75 4.84
N HIS A 194 -17.11 -13.35 6.10
CA HIS A 194 -17.97 -12.23 6.48
C HIS A 194 -17.21 -10.90 6.47
N MET A 195 -17.81 -9.85 5.90
CA MET A 195 -17.31 -8.48 5.97
C MET A 195 -18.04 -7.71 7.07
N SER A 196 -17.30 -7.22 8.05
CA SER A 196 -17.85 -6.41 9.15
C SER A 196 -17.66 -4.92 8.89
N MET A 197 -18.71 -4.15 9.15
CA MET A 197 -18.66 -2.68 9.20
C MET A 197 -18.59 -2.16 10.64
N ALA A 198 -18.40 -3.05 11.63
CA ALA A 198 -18.26 -2.66 13.02
C ALA A 198 -17.03 -1.78 13.21
N PHE A 199 -17.17 -0.72 13.99
CA PHE A 199 -16.03 0.08 14.40
C PHE A 199 -15.04 -0.78 15.19
N THR A 200 -13.75 -0.64 14.89
CA THR A 200 -12.68 -1.39 15.54
C THR A 200 -11.44 -0.50 15.58
N TRP A 201 -10.68 -0.58 16.66
CA TRP A 201 -9.43 0.15 16.84
C TRP A 201 -8.27 -0.81 17.09
N ALA A 202 -7.04 -0.37 16.79
CA ALA A 202 -5.85 -1.23 16.93
C ALA A 202 -5.67 -1.77 18.36
N THR A 203 -6.14 -1.04 19.37
CA THR A 203 -6.10 -1.46 20.78
C THR A 203 -6.97 -2.67 21.09
N ASP A 204 -7.94 -3.01 20.23
CA ASP A 204 -8.85 -4.13 20.42
C ASP A 204 -8.18 -5.48 20.07
N ILE A 205 -7.06 -5.44 19.35
CA ILE A 205 -6.33 -6.65 18.94
C ILE A 205 -5.76 -7.39 20.15
N THR A 206 -5.11 -6.69 21.08
CA THR A 206 -4.50 -7.31 22.27
C THR A 206 -5.52 -8.05 23.15
N PRO A 207 -6.61 -7.43 23.64
CA PRO A 207 -7.61 -8.15 24.43
C PRO A 207 -8.28 -9.30 23.65
N THR A 208 -8.40 -9.18 22.33
CA THR A 208 -8.90 -10.27 21.46
C THR A 208 -7.94 -11.46 21.45
N ILE A 209 -6.64 -11.23 21.29
CA ILE A 209 -5.62 -12.31 21.34
C ILE A 209 -5.61 -12.98 22.72
N LEU A 210 -5.70 -12.20 23.81
CA LEU A 210 -5.75 -12.75 25.16
C LEU A 210 -7.01 -13.61 25.36
N SER A 211 -8.18 -13.13 24.93
CA SER A 211 -9.44 -13.89 24.99
C SER A 211 -9.36 -15.23 24.24
N LEU A 212 -8.66 -15.26 23.09
CA LEU A 212 -8.46 -16.48 22.30
C LEU A 212 -7.45 -17.46 22.91
N ALA A 213 -6.54 -16.97 23.76
CA ALA A 213 -5.51 -17.78 24.42
C ALA A 213 -6.00 -18.44 25.72
N GLY A 214 -7.10 -17.92 26.30
CA GLY A 214 -7.60 -18.30 27.64
C GLY A 214 -6.87 -17.58 28.76
#